data_AF-A0ABD5Z676-F1
#
_entry.id   AF-A0ABD5Z676-F1
#
_cell.length_a   1.000
_cell.length_b   1.000
_cell.length_c   1.000
_cell.angle_alpha   90.00
_cell.angle_beta   90.00
_cell.angle_gamma   90.00
#
_symmetry.space_group_name_H-M   'P 1'
#
loop_
_entity.id
_entity.type
_entity.pdbx_description
1 polymer ?
#
loop_
_entity_poly.entity_id
_entity_poly.type
_entity_poly.pdbx_seq_one_letter_code
_entity_poly.pdbx_strand_id
1 'polypeptide(L)' 'MTTYDGTEVDVEHVKPLSNGGARFDVEHPDGRRWQLDVSRTGESEIVTSWRDGQLVDLDIPDWLDDLLAQLARRS' A
#
# COMPACT_ATOMS: atom_id res chain seq x y z
N MET A 1 -2.82 -6.14 -8.63
CA MET A 1 -3.10 -7.28 -7.72
C MET A 1 -4.59 -7.29 -7.42
N THR A 2 -5.21 -8.44 -7.12
CA THR A 2 -6.67 -8.51 -6.92
C THR A 2 -7.02 -8.52 -5.43
N THR A 3 -7.94 -7.66 -5.01
CA THR A 3 -8.51 -7.60 -3.66
C THR A 3 -9.47 -8.75 -3.38
N TYR A 4 -9.91 -8.89 -2.13
CA TYR A 4 -10.87 -9.95 -1.73
C TYR A 4 -12.21 -9.91 -2.45
N ASP A 5 -12.64 -8.74 -2.94
CA ASP A 5 -13.88 -8.57 -3.70
C ASP A 5 -13.70 -8.71 -5.22
N GLY A 6 -12.49 -9.05 -5.69
CA GLY A 6 -12.19 -9.21 -7.11
C GLY A 6 -11.75 -7.92 -7.81
N THR A 7 -11.60 -6.81 -7.08
CA THR A 7 -11.15 -5.53 -7.63
C THR A 7 -9.65 -5.56 -7.94
N GLU A 8 -9.26 -5.12 -9.13
CA GLU A 8 -7.85 -4.95 -9.48
C GLU A 8 -7.33 -3.62 -8.92
N VAL A 9 -6.36 -3.70 -8.02
CA VAL A 9 -5.59 -2.56 -7.50
C VAL A 9 -4.24 -2.49 -8.19
N ASP A 10 -3.79 -1.27 -8.47
CA ASP A 10 -2.45 -1.03 -8.97
C ASP A 10 -1.47 -0.89 -7.79
N VAL A 11 -0.30 -1.52 -7.92
CA VAL A 11 0.71 -1.58 -6.86
C VAL A 11 2.07 -1.34 -7.50
N GLU A 12 2.68 -0.22 -7.16
CA GLU A 12 3.99 0.18 -7.66
C GLU A 12 5.03 0.15 -6.53
N HIS A 13 6.16 -0.52 -6.76
CA HIS A 13 7.32 -0.44 -5.87
C HIS A 13 8.12 0.82 -6.19
N VAL A 14 8.09 1.79 -5.28
CA VAL A 14 8.73 3.11 -5.49
C VAL A 14 10.23 3.04 -5.24
N LYS A 15 10.64 2.53 -4.06
CA LYS A 15 12.06 2.41 -3.68
C LYS A 15 12.26 1.52 -2.46
N PRO A 16 13.44 0.91 -2.28
CA PRO A 16 13.84 0.34 -1.00
C PRO A 16 14.06 1.44 0.06
N LEU A 17 13.83 1.08 1.32
CA LEU A 17 14.09 1.92 2.49
C LEU A 17 15.43 1.53 3.12
N SER A 18 16.10 2.49 3.75
CA SER A 18 17.43 2.28 4.36
C SER A 18 17.43 1.29 5.53
N ASN A 19 16.29 1.11 6.20
CA ASN A 19 16.07 0.12 7.25
C ASN A 19 15.77 -1.29 6.70
N GLY A 20 15.82 -1.45 5.38
CA GLY A 20 15.62 -2.72 4.68
C GLY A 20 14.18 -3.01 4.26
N GLY A 21 13.23 -2.11 4.54
CA GLY A 21 11.88 -2.16 3.98
C GLY A 21 11.78 -1.64 2.55
N ALA A 22 10.57 -1.33 2.09
CA ALA A 22 10.29 -0.74 0.79
C ALA A 22 9.09 0.20 0.85
N ARG A 23 9.09 1.22 -0.01
CA ARG A 23 7.97 2.13 -0.22
C ARG A 23 7.15 1.68 -1.41
N PHE A 24 5.84 1.65 -1.24
CA PHE A 24 4.88 1.28 -2.27
C PHE A 24 3.83 2.37 -2.45
N ASP A 25 3.40 2.54 -3.70
CA ASP A 25 2.20 3.28 -4.03
C ASP A 25 1.11 2.27 -4.40
N VAL A 26 -0.08 2.42 -3.82
CA VAL A 26 -1.23 1.57 -4.09
C VAL A 26 -2.40 2.43 -4.52
N GLU A 27 -2.98 2.13 -5.68
CA GLU A 27 -4.15 2.83 -6.22
C GLU A 27 -5.32 1.87 -6.36
N HIS A 28 -6.46 2.27 -5.82
CA HIS A 28 -7.72 1.56 -5.91
C HIS A 28 -8.65 2.29 -6.88
N PRO A 29 -9.40 1.57 -7.75
CA PRO A 29 -10.22 2.18 -8.80
C PRO A 29 -11.41 3.01 -8.30
N ASP A 30 -11.66 3.02 -6.99
CA ASP A 30 -12.64 3.90 -6.34
C ASP A 30 -12.08 5.30 -6.01
N GLY A 31 -10.88 5.60 -6.50
CA GLY A 31 -10.21 6.89 -6.33
C GLY A 31 -9.34 6.99 -5.08
N ARG A 32 -9.27 5.95 -4.23
CA ARG A 32 -8.35 5.93 -3.08
C ARG A 32 -6.94 5.59 -3.53
N ARG A 33 -5.96 6.29 -2.97
CA ARG A 33 -4.53 6.00 -3.15
C ARG A 33 -3.81 6.10 -1.82
N TRP A 34 -2.82 5.23 -1.63
CA TRP A 34 -1.93 5.23 -0.48
C TRP A 34 -0.48 5.19 -0.94
N GLN A 35 0.38 5.92 -0.24
CA GLN A 35 1.82 5.71 -0.26
C GLN A 35 2.21 5.14 1.11
N LEU A 36 2.84 3.98 1.11
CA LEU A 36 3.06 3.18 2.30
C LEU A 36 4.54 2.80 2.40
N ASP A 37 5.08 2.91 3.60
CA ASP A 37 6.37 2.30 3.95
C ASP A 37 6.10 0.94 4.59
N VAL A 38 6.68 -0.12 4.03
CA VAL A 38 6.55 -1.50 4.51
C VAL A 38 7.90 -1.99 4.98
N SER A 39 7.98 -2.40 6.24
CA SER A 39 9.19 -2.98 6.84
C SER A 39 9.42 -4.44 6.43
N ARG A 40 10.61 -4.98 6.72
CA ARG A 40 10.93 -6.41 6.47
C ARG A 40 10.07 -7.37 7.30
N THR A 41 9.56 -6.90 8.43
CA THR A 41 8.69 -7.69 9.32
C THR A 41 7.24 -7.68 8.85
N GLY A 42 6.91 -6.88 7.82
CA GLY A 42 5.57 -6.73 7.28
C GLY A 42 4.74 -5.66 7.97
N GLU A 43 5.29 -4.93 8.94
CA GLU A 43 4.64 -3.75 9.50
C GLU A 43 4.59 -2.65 8.44
N SER A 44 3.43 -2.02 8.28
CA SER A 44 3.19 -0.98 7.29
C SER A 44 2.80 0.35 7.96
N GLU A 45 3.22 1.46 7.35
CA GLU A 45 2.92 2.82 7.80
C GLU A 45 2.45 3.66 6.61
N ILE A 46 1.36 4.41 6.77
CA ILE A 46 0.92 5.38 5.75
C ILE A 46 1.85 6.58 5.81
N VAL A 47 2.51 6.84 4.68
CA VAL A 47 3.27 8.06 4.45
C VAL A 47 2.31 9.20 4.09
N THR A 48 1.42 8.91 3.14
CA THR A 48 0.43 9.85 2.61
C THR A 48 -0.73 9.07 1.99
N SER A 49 -1.93 9.60 2.08
CA SER A 49 -3.12 9.06 1.40
C SER A 49 -3.88 10.14 0.65
N TRP A 50 -4.60 9.68 -0.38
CA TRP A 50 -5.41 10.53 -1.24
C TRP A 50 -6.75 9.88 -1.55
N ARG A 51 -7.73 10.72 -1.85
CA ARG A 51 -9.01 10.34 -2.44
C ARG A 51 -9.32 11.30 -3.58
N ASP A 52 -9.55 10.75 -4.77
CA ASP A 52 -9.85 11.52 -5.98
C ASP A 52 -8.81 12.63 -6.25
N GLY A 53 -7.53 12.32 -5.99
CA GLY A 53 -6.40 13.23 -6.14
C GLY A 53 -6.23 14.27 -5.01
N GLN A 54 -7.13 14.31 -4.02
CA GLN A 54 -7.02 15.20 -2.87
C GLN A 54 -6.37 14.51 -1.68
N LEU A 55 -5.47 15.20 -0.98
CA LEU A 55 -4.89 14.72 0.27
C LEU A 55 -5.97 14.56 1.33
N VAL A 56 -6.12 13.35 1.84
CA VAL A 56 -7.05 13.03 2.92
C VAL A 56 -6.42 11.96 3.80
N ASP A 57 -6.72 11.97 5.10
CA ASP A 57 -6.29 10.92 6.01
C ASP A 57 -7.21 9.70 5.81
N LEU A 58 -6.68 8.63 5.20
CA LEU A 58 -7.37 7.36 5.07
C LEU A 58 -6.78 6.37 6.06
N ASP A 59 -7.62 5.48 6.58
CA ASP A 59 -7.14 4.28 7.25
C ASP A 59 -6.66 3.24 6.23
N ILE A 60 -5.85 2.28 6.69
CA ILE A 60 -5.50 1.08 5.93
C ILE A 60 -6.67 0.10 6.04
N PRO A 61 -7.41 -0.22 4.96
CA PRO A 61 -8.41 -1.27 5.00
C PRO A 61 -7.75 -2.65 5.11
N ASP A 62 -8.44 -3.62 5.72
CA ASP A 62 -7.90 -4.98 5.96
C ASP A 62 -7.28 -5.64 4.72
N TRP A 63 -7.90 -5.48 3.55
CA TRP A 63 -7.38 -6.04 2.31
C TRP A 63 -6.01 -5.48 1.91
N LEU A 64 -5.76 -4.22 2.25
CA LEU A 64 -4.52 -3.53 1.95
C LEU A 64 -3.43 -3.99 2.92
N ASP A 65 -3.77 -4.17 4.20
CA ASP A 65 -2.86 -4.75 5.19
C ASP A 65 -2.41 -6.17 4.78
N ASP A 66 -3.36 -7.02 4.38
CA ASP A 66 -3.09 -8.36 3.86
C ASP A 66 -2.24 -8.37 2.58
N LEU A 67 -2.47 -7.40 1.69
CA LEU A 67 -1.66 -7.18 0.48
C LEU A 67 -0.21 -6.82 0.85
N LEU A 68 0.00 -5.86 1.75
CA LEU A 68 1.34 -5.39 2.15
C LEU A 68 2.11 -6.48 2.89
N ALA A 69 1.44 -7.25 3.75
CA ALA A 69 2.03 -8.41 4.43
C ALA A 69 2.49 -9.49 3.44
N GLN A 70 1.78 -9.67 2.32
CA GLN A 70 2.20 -10.59 1.25
C GLN A 70 3.39 -10.06 0.45
N LEU A 71 3.44 -8.75 0.18
CA LEU A 71 4.57 -8.11 -0.51
C LEU A 71 5.85 -8.22 0.31
N ALA A 72 5.78 -7.97 1.63
CA ALA A 72 6.92 -8.08 2.54
C ALA A 72 7.55 -9.48 2.59
N ARG A 73 6.76 -10.54 2.35
CA ARG A 73 7.26 -11.92 2.27
C ARG A 73 7.99 -12.23 0.95
N ARG A 74 7.79 -11.41 -0.09
CA ARG A 74 8.34 -11.61 -1.43
C ARG A 74 9.51 -10.66 -1.76
N SER A 75 9.70 -9.61 -0.98
CA SER A 75 10.80 -8.64 -1.08
C SER A 75 12.06 -9.10 -0.35
#